data_AF-A0A0F8Y1B4-F1
#
_entry.id   AF-A0A0F8Y1B4-F1
#
_cell.length_a   1.000
_cell.length_b   1.000
_cell.length_c   1.000
_cell.angle_alpha   90.00
_cell.angle_beta   90.00
_cell.angle_gamma   90.00
#
_symmetry.space_group_name_H-M   'P 1'
#
loop_
_entity.id
_entity.type
_entity.pdbx_description
1 polymer ?
#
loop_
_entity_poly.entity_id
_entity_poly.type
_entity_poly.pdbx_seq_one_letter_code
_entity_poly.pdbx_strand_id
1 'polypeptide(L)'
;SSVYHVGGATLGAMNPQKTFLNFRNTLFALLKNVPSVRVYLLIFARMCLDGVAAIKFFAEGKPAHSWAIFRAHLDFYRKLHPIYKKRKRLKKNGIYFATCSVVWSYFVRGKKTYTKI
;
A
#
# COMPACT_ATOMS: atom_id res chain seq x y z
N SER A 1 -29.86 -11.40 6.80
CA SER A 1 -29.57 -9.99 6.46
C SER A 1 -28.61 -9.98 5.29
N SER A 2 -29.02 -9.40 4.15
CA SER A 2 -28.24 -9.46 2.91
C SER A 2 -27.47 -8.15 2.72
N VAL A 3 -26.14 -8.23 2.69
CA VAL A 3 -25.26 -7.09 2.37
C VAL A 3 -24.87 -7.20 0.89
N TYR A 4 -25.36 -6.27 0.08
CA TYR A 4 -24.99 -6.16 -1.33
C TYR A 4 -23.67 -5.40 -1.45
N HIS A 5 -22.58 -6.14 -1.67
CA HIS A 5 -21.26 -5.56 -1.93
C HIS A 5 -21.18 -5.18 -3.41
N VAL A 6 -21.18 -3.87 -3.71
CA VAL A 6 -21.17 -3.32 -5.08
C VAL A 6 -19.79 -3.46 -5.78
N GLY A 7 -18.90 -4.33 -5.30
CA GLY A 7 -17.49 -4.40 -5.71
C GLY A 7 -16.75 -3.05 -5.66
N GLY A 8 -15.63 -2.97 -6.38
CA GLY A 8 -14.80 -1.75 -6.52
C GLY A 8 -15.39 -0.66 -7.42
N ALA A 9 -16.71 -0.41 -7.32
CA ALA A 9 -17.49 0.43 -8.24
C ALA A 9 -17.33 1.96 -8.08
N THR A 10 -16.60 2.45 -7.07
CA THR A 10 -16.60 3.90 -6.74
C THR A 10 -15.69 4.77 -7.62
N LEU A 11 -14.65 4.21 -8.25
CA LEU A 11 -13.87 4.90 -9.31
C LEU A 11 -13.41 3.87 -10.35
N GLY A 12 -13.69 4.13 -11.64
CA GLY A 12 -13.21 3.31 -12.75
C GLY A 12 -11.67 3.17 -12.74
N ALA A 13 -11.17 2.05 -13.25
CA ALA A 13 -9.72 1.76 -13.30
C ALA A 13 -8.91 2.83 -14.05
N MET A 14 -9.53 3.56 -14.98
CA MET A 14 -8.93 4.64 -15.76
C MET A 14 -8.94 6.02 -15.08
N ASN A 15 -9.32 6.15 -13.79
CA ASN A 15 -9.35 7.47 -13.16
C ASN A 15 -7.96 7.84 -12.55
N PRO A 16 -7.33 8.95 -12.97
CA PRO A 16 -6.06 9.43 -12.40
C PRO A 16 -6.17 9.75 -10.90
N GLN A 17 -7.35 10.14 -10.40
CA GLN A 17 -7.58 10.37 -8.98
C GLN A 17 -7.48 9.08 -8.17
N LYS A 18 -7.99 7.96 -8.69
CA LYS A 18 -7.84 6.64 -8.07
C LYS A 18 -6.37 6.25 -8.01
N THR A 19 -5.65 6.52 -9.08
CA THR A 19 -4.20 6.29 -9.18
C THR A 19 -3.47 7.08 -8.09
N PHE A 20 -3.70 8.39 -8.00
CA PHE A 20 -3.13 9.23 -6.94
C PHE A 20 -3.43 8.67 -5.54
N LEU A 21 -4.70 8.36 -5.24
CA LEU A 21 -5.11 7.85 -3.94
C LEU A 21 -4.45 6.51 -3.62
N ASN A 22 -4.37 5.58 -4.58
CA ASN A 22 -3.74 4.27 -4.38
C ASN A 22 -2.26 4.40 -4.03
N PHE A 23 -1.48 5.07 -4.88
CA PHE A 23 -0.04 5.23 -4.67
C PHE A 23 0.26 5.95 -3.34
N ARG A 24 -0.47 7.05 -3.06
CA ARG A 24 -0.33 7.80 -1.81
C ARG A 24 -0.68 6.95 -0.58
N ASN A 25 -1.81 6.26 -0.61
CA ASN A 25 -2.30 5.49 0.54
C ASN A 25 -1.40 4.29 0.83
N THR A 26 -0.86 3.63 -0.21
CA THR A 26 0.12 2.54 -0.05
C THR A 26 1.38 3.02 0.67
N LEU A 27 1.93 4.18 0.30
CA LEU A 27 3.11 4.75 0.98
C LEU A 27 2.83 5.10 2.45
N PHE A 28 1.67 5.70 2.74
CA PHE A 28 1.28 5.95 4.14
C PHE A 28 1.01 4.67 4.92
N ALA A 29 0.46 3.63 4.29
CA ALA A 29 0.23 2.34 4.93
C ALA A 29 1.56 1.68 5.32
N LEU A 30 2.57 1.71 4.44
CA LEU A 30 3.92 1.24 4.76
C LEU A 30 4.51 2.01 5.95
N LEU A 31 4.48 3.34 5.88
CA LEU A 31 5.00 4.21 6.94
C LEU A 31 4.33 3.95 8.30
N LYS A 32 3.02 3.69 8.33
CA LYS A 32 2.28 3.45 9.57
C LYS A 32 2.48 2.05 10.13
N ASN A 33 2.49 1.03 9.27
CA ASN A 33 2.34 -0.36 9.73
C ASN A 33 3.65 -1.14 9.84
N VAL A 34 4.69 -0.86 9.04
CA VAL A 34 5.93 -1.65 9.09
C VAL A 34 6.73 -1.27 10.34
N PRO A 35 6.91 -2.13 11.35
CA PRO A 35 7.45 -1.73 12.64
C PRO A 35 8.99 -1.70 12.69
N SER A 36 9.68 -0.98 11.81
CA SER A 36 11.15 -0.88 11.85
C SER A 36 11.68 0.37 11.14
N VAL A 37 12.96 0.68 11.31
CA VAL A 37 13.70 1.66 10.47
C VAL A 37 13.78 1.16 9.02
N ARG A 38 13.67 -0.17 8.79
CA ARG A 38 13.58 -0.77 7.44
C ARG A 38 12.42 -0.24 6.59
N VAL A 39 11.43 0.42 7.21
CA VAL A 39 10.32 1.06 6.49
C VAL A 39 10.80 2.09 5.45
N TYR A 40 11.89 2.81 5.71
CA TYR A 40 12.41 3.81 4.77
C TYR A 40 13.01 3.16 3.52
N LEU A 41 13.72 2.03 3.67
CA LEU A 41 14.21 1.25 2.54
C LEU A 41 13.06 0.68 1.70
N LEU A 42 12.01 0.17 2.35
CA LEU A 42 10.81 -0.34 1.66
C LEU A 42 10.06 0.78 0.93
N ILE A 43 9.93 1.95 1.54
CA ILE A 43 9.34 3.14 0.91
C ILE A 43 10.17 3.54 -0.31
N PHE A 44 11.49 3.61 -0.19
CA PHE A 44 12.38 3.96 -1.29
C PHE A 44 12.23 2.97 -2.46
N ALA A 45 12.35 1.66 -2.19
CA ALA A 45 12.14 0.63 -3.21
C ALA A 45 10.75 0.74 -3.85
N ARG A 46 9.72 1.02 -3.06
CA ARG A 46 8.36 1.23 -3.57
C ARG A 46 8.28 2.44 -4.50
N MET A 47 8.90 3.55 -4.14
CA MET A 47 8.91 4.77 -4.95
C MET A 47 9.65 4.57 -6.28
N CYS A 48 10.72 3.77 -6.29
CA CYS A 48 11.39 3.37 -7.54
C CYS A 48 10.45 2.56 -8.45
N LEU A 49 9.74 1.56 -7.90
CA LEU A 49 8.76 0.77 -8.66
C LEU A 49 7.60 1.63 -9.17
N ASP A 50 7.14 2.59 -8.36
CA ASP A 50 6.12 3.56 -8.78
C ASP A 50 6.64 4.44 -9.93
N GLY A 51 7.94 4.78 -9.94
CA GLY A 51 8.60 5.48 -11.04
C GLY A 51 8.58 4.67 -12.34
N VAL A 52 8.88 3.37 -12.27
CA VAL A 52 8.76 2.46 -13.43
C VAL A 52 7.31 2.44 -13.94
N ALA A 53 6.32 2.37 -13.04
CA ALA A 53 4.92 2.44 -13.42
C ALA A 53 4.55 3.79 -14.06
N ALA A 54 5.10 4.91 -13.58
CA ALA A 54 4.88 6.23 -14.15
C ALA A 54 5.45 6.36 -15.57
N ILE A 55 6.64 5.81 -15.82
CA ILE A 55 7.24 5.74 -17.16
C ILE A 55 6.37 4.90 -18.09
N LYS A 56 5.89 3.73 -17.61
CA LYS A 56 4.97 2.88 -18.38
C LYS A 56 3.69 3.62 -18.77
N PHE A 57 3.04 4.30 -17.82
CA PHE A 57 1.83 5.07 -18.11
C PHE A 57 2.09 6.22 -19.09
N PHE A 58 3.28 6.83 -19.02
CA PHE A 58 3.65 7.86 -19.97
C PHE A 58 3.81 7.29 -21.38
N ALA A 59 4.49 6.15 -21.52
CA ALA A 59 4.65 5.43 -22.79
C ALA A 59 3.30 4.92 -23.36
N GLU A 60 2.34 4.57 -22.51
CA GLU A 60 0.96 4.20 -22.91
C GLU A 60 0.08 5.40 -23.29
N GLY A 61 0.61 6.63 -23.34
CA GLY A 61 -0.15 7.84 -23.67
C GLY A 61 -1.10 8.30 -22.56
N LYS A 62 -0.82 7.93 -21.30
CA LYS A 62 -1.64 8.25 -20.11
C LYS A 62 -0.90 9.20 -19.14
N PRO A 63 -0.47 10.40 -19.56
CA PRO A 63 0.35 11.30 -18.74
C PRO A 63 -0.36 11.75 -17.45
N ALA A 64 -1.69 11.79 -17.44
CA ALA A 64 -2.46 12.11 -16.24
C ALA A 64 -2.21 11.11 -15.08
N HIS A 65 -2.00 9.83 -15.41
CA HIS A 65 -1.66 8.80 -14.41
C HIS A 65 -0.23 8.96 -13.90
N SER A 66 0.72 9.26 -14.78
CA SER A 66 2.11 9.57 -14.40
C SER A 66 2.18 10.80 -13.48
N TRP A 67 1.44 11.86 -13.82
CA TRP A 67 1.31 13.05 -12.96
C TRP A 67 0.63 12.73 -11.62
N ALA A 68 -0.38 11.85 -11.62
CA ALA A 68 -1.02 11.40 -10.39
C ALA A 68 -0.05 10.67 -9.46
N ILE A 69 0.87 9.84 -9.99
CA ILE A 69 1.92 9.17 -9.20
C ILE A 69 2.89 10.20 -8.62
N PHE A 70 3.39 11.12 -9.45
CA PHE A 70 4.32 12.15 -8.99
C PHE A 70 3.70 13.02 -7.88
N ARG A 71 2.46 13.46 -8.07
CA ARG A 71 1.70 14.21 -7.06
C ARG A 71 1.50 13.40 -5.77
N ALA A 72 1.32 12.08 -5.86
CA ALA A 72 1.21 11.20 -4.69
C ALA A 72 2.51 11.18 -3.88
N HIS A 73 3.67 11.14 -4.55
CA HIS A 73 4.97 11.21 -3.89
C HIS A 73 5.19 12.56 -3.21
N LEU A 74 4.85 13.67 -3.88
CA LEU A 74 4.94 15.01 -3.28
C LEU A 74 4.04 15.15 -2.04
N ASP A 75 2.77 14.71 -2.10
CA ASP A 75 1.87 14.76 -0.95
C ASP A 75 2.35 13.86 0.20
N PHE A 76 2.95 12.71 -0.12
CA PHE A 76 3.57 11.83 0.85
C PHE A 76 4.74 12.53 1.57
N TYR A 77 5.68 13.13 0.85
CA TYR A 77 6.81 13.85 1.45
C TYR A 77 6.36 15.03 2.32
N ARG A 78 5.40 15.83 1.86
CA ARG A 78 4.84 16.96 2.63
C ARG A 78 4.26 16.52 3.98
N LYS A 79 3.61 15.36 4.01
CA LYS A 79 2.93 14.83 5.22
C LYS A 79 3.75 13.79 5.99
N LEU A 80 4.97 13.50 5.56
CA LEU A 80 5.84 12.49 6.15
C LEU A 80 6.16 12.81 7.62
N HIS A 81 6.59 14.03 7.89
CA HIS A 81 7.00 14.48 9.22
C HIS A 81 5.88 14.40 10.30
N PRO A 82 4.66 14.95 10.09
CA PRO A 82 3.61 14.86 11.10
C PRO A 82 3.15 13.41 11.36
N ILE A 83 3.14 12.56 10.33
CA ILE A 83 2.77 11.14 10.50
C ILE A 83 3.86 10.39 11.24
N TYR A 84 5.13 10.68 10.97
CA TYR A 84 6.26 10.12 11.70
C TYR A 84 6.22 10.47 13.20
N LYS A 85 5.91 11.72 13.56
CA LYS A 85 5.72 12.10 14.96
C LYS A 85 4.61 11.30 15.64
N LYS A 86 3.47 11.10 14.97
CA LYS A 86 2.36 10.27 15.47
C LYS A 86 2.78 8.82 15.67
N ARG A 87 3.61 8.27 14.77
CA ARG A 87 4.13 6.90 14.84
C ARG A 87 4.99 6.65 16.07
N LYS A 88 5.79 7.63 16.53
CA LYS A 88 6.58 7.48 17.78
C LYS A 88 5.71 7.38 19.03
N ARG A 89 4.55 8.02 19.02
CA ARG A 89 3.64 8.07 20.18
C ARG A 89 2.78 6.82 20.33
N LEU A 90 2.57 6.07 19.24
CA LEU A 90 1.79 4.85 19.26
C LEU A 90 2.64 3.70 19.81
N LYS A 91 2.15 3.04 20.86
CA LYS A 91 2.72 1.77 21.33
C LYS A 91 2.60 0.76 20.19
N LYS A 92 3.71 0.14 19.81
CA LYS A 92 3.68 -1.00 18.88
C LYS A 92 3.12 -2.19 19.65
N ASN A 93 1.91 -2.61 19.31
CA ASN A 93 1.40 -3.89 19.78
C ASN A 93 2.35 -4.99 19.25
N GLY A 94 2.58 -6.04 20.06
CA GLY A 94 3.47 -7.14 19.74
C GLY A 94 3.03 -7.96 18.51
N ILE A 95 3.58 -9.16 18.35
CA ILE A 95 3.23 -10.05 17.24
C ILE A 95 1.70 -10.26 17.25
N TYR A 96 1.01 -9.70 16.25
CA TYR A 96 -0.45 -9.80 16.11
C TYR A 96 -0.88 -10.98 15.23
N PHE A 97 0.06 -11.58 14.52
CA PHE A 97 -0.18 -12.63 13.53
C PHE A 97 0.20 -14.00 14.11
N ALA A 98 -0.72 -14.96 14.00
CA ALA A 98 -0.49 -16.34 14.43
C ALA A 98 0.45 -17.10 13.48
N THR A 99 0.50 -16.71 12.20
CA THR A 99 1.34 -17.36 11.19
C THR A 99 2.11 -16.35 10.36
N CYS A 100 3.35 -16.68 10.01
CA CYS A 100 4.21 -15.81 9.21
C CYS A 100 3.79 -15.74 7.73
N SER A 101 3.18 -16.79 7.19
CA SER A 101 2.68 -16.82 5.81
C SER A 101 1.49 -17.77 5.68
N VAL A 102 0.34 -17.19 5.35
CA VAL A 102 -0.88 -17.95 5.04
C VAL A 102 -0.70 -18.71 3.73
N VAL A 103 -0.04 -18.11 2.74
CA VAL A 103 0.24 -18.74 1.43
C VAL A 103 1.06 -20.01 1.62
N TRP A 104 2.16 -19.94 2.39
CA TRP A 104 2.97 -21.11 2.69
C TRP A 104 2.19 -22.17 3.48
N SER A 105 1.44 -21.74 4.49
CA SER A 105 0.64 -22.64 5.33
C SER A 105 -0.42 -23.39 4.51
N TYR A 106 -1.04 -22.73 3.54
CA TYR A 106 -2.05 -23.32 2.69
C TYR A 106 -1.45 -24.20 1.58
N PHE A 107 -0.56 -23.66 0.77
CA PHE A 107 -0.08 -24.33 -0.45
C PHE A 107 1.02 -25.36 -0.20
N VAL A 108 1.88 -25.14 0.80
CA VAL A 108 2.99 -26.06 1.10
C VAL A 108 2.65 -26.98 2.27
N ARG A 109 2.08 -26.43 3.35
CA ARG A 109 1.75 -27.21 4.56
C ARG A 109 0.34 -27.82 4.54
N GLY A 110 -0.46 -27.57 3.51
CA GLY A 110 -1.80 -28.15 3.34
C GLY A 110 -2.82 -27.73 4.42
N LYS A 111 -2.57 -26.66 5.18
CA LYS A 111 -3.48 -26.17 6.23
C LYS A 111 -4.63 -25.39 5.59
N LYS A 112 -5.73 -26.11 5.29
CA LYS A 112 -6.89 -25.57 4.56
C LYS A 112 -7.95 -24.88 5.44
N THR A 113 -7.88 -25.01 6.76
CA THR A 113 -8.87 -24.41 7.69
C THR A 113 -8.20 -23.45 8.65
N TYR A 114 -8.91 -22.38 9.03
CA TYR A 114 -8.38 -21.34 9.91
C TYR A 114 -7.86 -21.90 11.24
N THR A 115 -8.58 -22.83 11.85
CA THR A 115 -8.17 -23.52 13.10
C THR A 115 -6.85 -24.29 12.96
N LYS A 116 -6.49 -24.68 11.73
CA LYS A 116 -5.25 -25.42 11.44
C LYS A 116 -4.11 -24.51 10.99
N ILE A 117 -4.38 -23.25 10.62
CA ILE A 117 -3.38 -22.28 10.18
C ILE A 117 -2.57 -21.84 11.40
#